data_AF-A0A9W7L5E3-F1
#
_entry.id   AF-A0A9W7L5E3-F1
#
_cell.length_a   1.000
_cell.length_b   1.000
_cell.length_c   1.000
_cell.angle_alpha   90.00
_cell.angle_beta   90.00
_cell.angle_gamma   90.00
#
_symmetry.space_group_name_H-M   'P 1'
#
loop_
_entity.id
_entity.type
_entity.pdbx_description
1 polymer ?
#
loop_
_entity_poly.entity_id
_entity_poly.type
_entity_poly.pdbx_seq_one_letter_code
_entity_poly.pdbx_strand_id
1 'polypeptide(L)'
;WKNQANLPRLPVPPLEHSIKLFLEVAEALVTPEEFKATSAAAKSFLTLDGPVLQEKLKLIDDKAPDSSWFADFHHDMYMNARYPGYVYKNPAGVCKSTLFEKCNINGQVDRASHLICATLVFAEQVMSETLEPDVFKGFPLDMLQYPRMFGCTRLPGVNRDSMVKWEGDEAPNHIIVVQGGKFWKVDFGNEIGKEVNVVKVKATLETIIAKGKTS
;
A
#
# COMPACT_ATOMS: atom_id res chain seq x y z
N TRP A 1 5.35 5.14 -16.08
CA TRP A 1 5.68 3.75 -15.66
C TRP A 1 6.22 2.88 -16.81
N LYS A 2 7.47 3.10 -17.26
CA LYS A 2 8.01 2.56 -18.54
C LYS A 2 8.01 1.04 -18.73
N ASN A 3 8.06 0.25 -17.64
CA ASN A 3 8.12 -1.22 -17.72
C ASN A 3 6.75 -1.91 -17.54
N GLN A 4 5.70 -1.16 -17.18
CA GLN A 4 4.43 -1.73 -16.71
C GLN A 4 3.77 -2.64 -17.76
N ALA A 5 3.76 -2.22 -19.03
CA ALA A 5 3.19 -2.99 -20.13
C ALA A 5 3.94 -4.30 -20.45
N ASN A 6 5.18 -4.44 -19.96
CA ASN A 6 6.04 -5.60 -20.21
C ASN A 6 6.10 -6.56 -19.01
N LEU A 7 5.38 -6.27 -17.92
CA LEU A 7 5.37 -7.14 -16.76
C LEU A 7 4.63 -8.45 -17.08
N PRO A 8 5.15 -9.60 -16.63
CA PRO A 8 4.42 -10.85 -16.75
C PRO A 8 3.16 -10.79 -15.89
N ARG A 9 2.08 -11.38 -16.40
CA ARG A 9 0.85 -11.54 -15.63
C ARG A 9 1.07 -12.52 -14.47
N LEU A 10 0.36 -12.29 -13.37
CA LEU A 10 0.37 -13.23 -12.24
C LEU A 10 -0.26 -14.56 -12.70
N PRO A 11 0.50 -15.67 -12.73
CA PRO A 11 -0.04 -16.93 -13.24
C PRO A 11 -1.13 -17.48 -12.32
N VAL A 12 -2.07 -18.22 -12.91
CA VAL A 12 -2.98 -19.12 -12.17
C VAL A 12 -2.29 -20.48 -12.07
N PRO A 13 -1.84 -20.93 -10.87
CA PRO A 13 -1.16 -22.21 -10.73
C PRO A 13 -2.07 -23.39 -11.08
N PRO A 14 -1.52 -24.53 -11.57
CA PRO A 14 -2.29 -25.75 -11.73
C PRO A 14 -2.88 -26.22 -10.41
N LEU A 15 -4.15 -26.66 -10.45
CA LEU A 15 -4.90 -27.03 -9.25
C LEU A 15 -4.23 -28.17 -8.48
N GLU A 16 -3.75 -29.20 -9.18
CA GLU A 16 -3.06 -30.35 -8.59
C GLU A 16 -1.77 -29.93 -7.89
N HIS A 17 -1.06 -28.96 -8.46
CA HIS A 17 0.16 -28.42 -7.87
C HIS A 17 -0.14 -27.65 -6.58
N SER A 18 -1.17 -26.79 -6.58
CA SER A 18 -1.62 -26.07 -5.39
C SER A 18 -2.07 -27.01 -4.27
N ILE A 19 -2.82 -28.07 -4.59
CA ILE A 19 -3.27 -29.06 -3.60
C ILE A 19 -2.10 -29.85 -3.02
N LYS A 20 -1.11 -30.22 -3.83
CA LYS A 20 0.11 -30.87 -3.34
C LYS A 20 0.82 -30.01 -2.30
N LEU A 21 1.11 -28.75 -2.62
CA LEU A 21 1.78 -27.83 -1.69
C LEU A 21 0.96 -27.56 -0.43
N PHE A 22 -0.37 -27.43 -0.58
CA PHE A 22 -1.28 -27.29 0.56
C PHE A 22 -1.17 -28.46 1.53
N LEU A 23 -1.18 -29.70 1.03
CA LEU A 23 -1.07 -30.89 1.88
C LEU A 23 0.31 -31.03 2.52
N GLU A 24 1.40 -30.71 1.80
CA GLU A 24 2.76 -30.70 2.37
C GLU A 24 2.86 -29.77 3.59
N VAL A 25 2.24 -28.59 3.53
CA VAL A 25 2.22 -27.66 4.67
C VAL A 25 1.26 -28.13 5.76
N ALA A 26 0.09 -28.63 5.39
CA ALA A 26 -0.92 -29.08 6.36
C ALA A 26 -0.41 -30.23 7.23
N GLU A 27 0.30 -31.21 6.65
CA GLU A 27 0.85 -32.37 7.37
C GLU A 27 1.76 -31.97 8.53
N ALA A 28 2.51 -30.87 8.39
CA ALA A 28 3.41 -30.38 9.42
C ALA A 28 2.70 -29.64 10.57
N LEU A 29 1.42 -29.28 10.40
CA LEU A 29 0.69 -28.41 11.33
C LEU A 29 -0.41 -29.14 12.12
N VAL A 30 -0.90 -30.27 11.63
CA VAL A 30 -2.09 -30.94 12.17
C VAL A 30 -1.76 -32.37 12.62
N THR A 31 -2.65 -32.97 13.40
CA THR A 31 -2.51 -34.37 13.83
C THR A 31 -2.67 -35.35 12.66
N PRO A 32 -2.15 -36.58 12.74
CA PRO A 32 -2.32 -37.59 11.69
C PRO A 32 -3.80 -37.84 11.32
N GLU A 33 -4.69 -37.82 12.30
CA GLU A 33 -6.13 -38.00 12.11
C GLU A 33 -6.75 -36.82 11.33
N GLU A 34 -6.41 -35.58 11.69
CA GLU A 34 -6.84 -34.37 10.97
C GLU A 34 -6.26 -34.31 9.56
N PHE A 35 -4.99 -34.72 9.40
CA PHE A 35 -4.33 -34.75 8.09
C PHE A 35 -5.01 -35.77 7.17
N LYS A 36 -5.41 -36.94 7.70
CA LYS A 36 -6.17 -37.93 6.93
C LYS A 36 -7.50 -37.36 6.44
N ALA A 37 -8.24 -36.66 7.31
CA ALA A 37 -9.49 -35.99 6.93
C ALA A 37 -9.26 -34.88 5.88
N THR A 38 -8.23 -34.05 6.09
CA THR A 38 -7.83 -32.96 5.18
C THR A 38 -7.44 -33.49 3.81
N SER A 39 -6.64 -34.56 3.77
CA SER A 39 -6.23 -35.24 2.55
C SER A 39 -7.41 -35.82 1.78
N ALA A 40 -8.40 -36.40 2.47
CA ALA A 40 -9.61 -36.90 1.84
C ALA A 40 -10.44 -35.76 1.22
N ALA A 41 -10.60 -34.65 1.96
CA ALA A 41 -11.30 -33.46 1.46
C ALA A 41 -10.58 -32.85 0.24
N ALA A 42 -9.26 -32.72 0.28
CA ALA A 42 -8.46 -32.19 -0.82
C ALA A 42 -8.57 -33.06 -2.09
N LYS A 43 -8.55 -34.39 -1.95
CA LYS A 43 -8.78 -35.33 -3.07
C LYS A 43 -10.19 -35.20 -3.65
N SER A 44 -11.20 -35.04 -2.80
CA SER A 44 -12.58 -34.79 -3.23
C SER A 44 -12.69 -33.47 -3.99
N PHE A 45 -12.03 -32.42 -3.50
CA PHE A 45 -12.01 -31.11 -4.16
C PHE A 45 -11.36 -31.17 -5.55
N LEU A 46 -10.27 -31.94 -5.71
CA LEU A 46 -9.62 -32.12 -7.01
C LEU A 46 -10.53 -32.71 -8.10
N THR A 47 -11.50 -33.53 -7.72
CA THR A 47 -12.37 -34.23 -8.68
C THR A 47 -13.76 -33.61 -8.82
N LEU A 48 -14.24 -32.91 -7.79
CA LEU A 48 -15.57 -32.31 -7.74
C LEU A 48 -15.54 -30.82 -8.10
N ASP A 49 -15.52 -29.95 -7.08
CA ASP A 49 -15.70 -28.50 -7.26
C ASP A 49 -14.46 -27.79 -7.81
N GLY A 50 -13.26 -28.32 -7.53
CA GLY A 50 -11.98 -27.70 -7.85
C GLY A 50 -11.82 -27.37 -9.33
N PRO A 51 -12.04 -28.31 -10.28
CA PRO A 51 -11.97 -28.02 -11.70
C PRO A 51 -12.92 -26.90 -12.15
N VAL A 52 -14.15 -26.87 -11.62
CA VAL A 52 -15.13 -25.82 -11.94
C VAL A 52 -14.67 -24.45 -11.44
N LEU A 53 -14.13 -24.40 -10.22
CA LEU A 53 -13.61 -23.16 -9.64
C LEU A 53 -12.31 -22.70 -10.31
N GLN A 54 -11.45 -23.63 -10.72
CA GLN A 54 -10.22 -23.35 -11.46
C GLN A 54 -10.53 -22.68 -12.82
N GLU A 55 -11.51 -23.21 -13.56
CA GLU A 55 -11.94 -22.59 -14.82
C GLU A 55 -12.56 -21.21 -14.60
N LYS A 56 -13.37 -21.03 -13.55
CA LYS A 56 -13.87 -19.69 -13.16
C LYS A 56 -12.74 -18.72 -12.84
N LEU A 57 -11.69 -19.18 -12.15
CA LEU A 57 -10.53 -18.36 -11.81
C LEU A 57 -9.75 -17.93 -13.06
N LYS A 58 -9.55 -18.84 -14.02
CA LYS A 58 -8.96 -18.50 -15.32
C LYS A 58 -9.80 -17.48 -16.08
N LEU A 59 -11.12 -17.63 -16.08
CA LEU A 59 -12.02 -16.65 -16.71
C LEU A 59 -11.98 -15.27 -16.03
N ILE A 60 -11.76 -15.22 -14.72
CA ILE A 60 -11.52 -13.95 -13.99
C ILE A 60 -10.19 -13.35 -14.44
N ASP A 61 -9.13 -14.16 -14.51
CA ASP A 61 -7.83 -13.73 -15.01
C ASP A 61 -7.95 -13.18 -16.44
N ASP A 62 -8.56 -13.92 -17.37
CA ASP A 62 -8.72 -13.51 -18.78
C ASP A 62 -9.43 -12.16 -18.95
N LYS A 63 -10.32 -11.80 -18.02
CA LYS A 63 -11.05 -10.52 -18.01
C LYS A 63 -10.26 -9.35 -17.42
N ALA A 64 -9.07 -9.59 -16.87
CA ALA A 64 -8.23 -8.60 -16.21
C ALA A 64 -6.88 -8.42 -16.94
N PRO A 65 -6.86 -7.99 -18.22
CA PRO A 65 -5.62 -7.91 -19.02
C PRO A 65 -4.61 -6.90 -18.47
N ASP A 66 -5.08 -5.82 -17.85
CA ASP A 66 -4.26 -4.75 -17.27
C ASP A 66 -4.10 -4.89 -15.73
N SER A 67 -4.40 -6.07 -15.19
CA SER A 67 -4.30 -6.36 -13.76
C SER A 67 -3.96 -7.83 -13.50
N SER A 68 -4.27 -8.33 -12.31
CA SER A 68 -4.17 -9.75 -11.97
C SER A 68 -5.50 -10.25 -11.43
N TRP A 69 -5.78 -11.54 -11.62
CA TRP A 69 -6.93 -12.21 -11.01
C TRP A 69 -7.04 -11.98 -9.50
N PHE A 70 -5.92 -11.75 -8.80
CA PHE A 70 -5.84 -11.59 -7.35
C PHE A 70 -6.14 -10.16 -6.86
N ALA A 71 -6.04 -9.14 -7.71
CA ALA A 71 -6.09 -7.74 -7.28
C ALA A 71 -7.37 -7.39 -6.52
N ASP A 72 -8.53 -7.80 -7.04
CA ASP A 72 -9.82 -7.53 -6.41
C ASP A 72 -10.04 -8.37 -5.15
N PHE A 73 -9.64 -9.65 -5.14
CA PHE A 73 -9.69 -10.48 -3.92
C PHE A 73 -8.85 -9.89 -2.79
N HIS A 74 -7.64 -9.43 -3.12
CA HIS A 74 -6.76 -8.76 -2.16
C HIS A 74 -7.38 -7.45 -1.66
N HIS A 75 -7.93 -6.64 -2.55
CA HIS A 75 -8.61 -5.40 -2.17
C HIS A 75 -9.79 -5.67 -1.22
N ASP A 76 -10.63 -6.64 -1.56
CA ASP A 76 -11.79 -7.05 -0.76
C ASP A 76 -11.40 -7.60 0.60
N MET A 77 -10.29 -8.35 0.71
CA MET A 77 -9.77 -8.83 1.98
C MET A 77 -9.58 -7.67 2.99
N TYR A 78 -9.03 -6.52 2.55
CA TYR A 78 -8.82 -5.37 3.43
C TYR A 78 -10.05 -4.50 3.62
N MET A 79 -10.87 -4.33 2.56
CA MET A 79 -12.02 -3.44 2.59
C MET A 79 -13.22 -4.06 3.31
N ASN A 80 -13.41 -5.38 3.23
CA ASN A 80 -14.48 -6.09 3.94
C ASN A 80 -14.15 -6.34 5.40
N ALA A 81 -12.86 -6.49 5.76
CA ALA A 81 -12.46 -6.71 7.14
C ALA A 81 -12.97 -5.60 8.10
N ARG A 82 -13.73 -5.98 9.14
CA ARG A 82 -14.39 -5.05 10.09
C ARG A 82 -13.66 -4.85 11.41
N TYR A 83 -12.55 -5.54 11.64
CA TYR A 83 -11.69 -5.27 12.79
C TYR A 83 -10.98 -3.91 12.64
N PRO A 84 -10.64 -3.23 13.77
CA PRO A 84 -10.00 -1.92 13.73
C PRO A 84 -8.74 -1.89 12.88
N GLY A 85 -8.48 -0.78 12.20
CA GLY A 85 -7.30 -0.64 11.33
C GLY A 85 -5.97 -0.54 12.11
N TYR A 86 -5.99 0.09 13.29
CA TYR A 86 -4.82 0.16 14.16
C TYR A 86 -4.43 -1.25 14.62
N VAL A 87 -3.13 -1.54 14.70
CA VAL A 87 -2.52 -2.84 15.06
C VAL A 87 -2.77 -3.96 14.03
N TYR A 88 -4.00 -4.18 13.58
CA TYR A 88 -4.35 -5.34 12.75
C TYR A 88 -4.04 -5.15 11.25
N LYS A 89 -4.02 -3.90 10.75
CA LYS A 89 -3.85 -3.63 9.32
C LYS A 89 -2.74 -2.64 9.01
N ASN A 90 -2.49 -1.68 9.90
CA ASN A 90 -1.56 -0.59 9.65
C ASN A 90 -0.16 -0.95 10.20
N PRO A 91 0.77 -1.43 9.36
CA PRO A 91 2.15 -1.60 9.79
C PRO A 91 2.79 -0.24 10.09
N ALA A 92 3.72 -0.22 11.03
CA ALA A 92 4.52 0.96 11.36
C ALA A 92 6.01 0.63 11.23
N GLY A 93 6.75 1.51 10.55
CA GLY A 93 8.21 1.48 10.50
C GLY A 93 8.80 2.50 11.48
N VAL A 94 10.00 2.21 12.00
CA VAL A 94 10.76 3.15 12.83
C VAL A 94 11.99 3.61 12.05
N CYS A 95 12.07 4.91 11.79
CA CYS A 95 13.28 5.52 11.21
C CYS A 95 14.30 5.78 12.33
N LYS A 96 15.54 5.30 12.16
CA LYS A 96 16.60 5.48 13.15
C LYS A 96 17.06 6.94 13.18
N SER A 97 17.21 7.50 14.38
CA SER A 97 17.65 8.90 14.57
C SER A 97 19.03 9.19 13.97
N THR A 98 19.87 8.15 13.89
CA THR A 98 21.24 8.21 13.35
C THR A 98 21.29 8.69 11.89
N LEU A 99 20.21 8.49 11.10
CA LEU A 99 20.12 9.02 9.74
C LEU A 99 20.16 10.55 9.74
N PHE A 100 19.41 11.18 10.66
CA PHE A 100 19.32 12.63 10.77
C PHE A 100 20.57 13.23 11.43
N GLU A 101 21.11 12.55 12.44
CA GLU A 101 22.30 13.00 13.17
C GLU A 101 23.52 13.13 12.25
N LYS A 102 23.71 12.19 11.31
CA LYS A 102 24.77 12.25 10.30
C LYS A 102 24.68 13.47 9.39
N CYS A 103 23.48 13.99 9.18
CA CYS A 103 23.22 15.19 8.39
C CYS A 103 23.13 16.46 9.26
N ASN A 104 23.44 16.37 10.56
CA ASN A 104 23.30 17.44 11.55
C ASN A 104 21.85 17.99 11.67
N ILE A 105 20.84 17.15 11.38
CA ILE A 105 19.42 17.50 11.48
C ILE A 105 18.91 17.07 12.86
N ASN A 106 18.72 18.06 13.73
CA ASN A 106 18.44 17.84 15.15
C ASN A 106 17.13 18.50 15.57
N GLY A 107 16.36 17.83 16.44
CA GLY A 107 15.09 18.35 16.93
C GLY A 107 13.88 17.94 16.09
N GLN A 108 12.70 18.00 16.69
CA GLN A 108 11.45 17.51 16.10
C GLN A 108 11.09 18.28 14.82
N VAL A 109 11.11 19.61 14.88
CA VAL A 109 10.68 20.48 13.78
C VAL A 109 11.62 20.36 12.59
N ASP A 110 12.93 20.35 12.83
CA ASP A 110 13.92 20.20 11.76
C ASP A 110 13.76 18.85 11.06
N ARG A 111 13.63 17.75 11.81
CA ARG A 111 13.41 16.42 11.23
C ARG A 111 12.10 16.34 10.44
N ALA A 112 11.01 16.87 10.99
CA ALA A 112 9.71 16.91 10.32
C ALA A 112 9.77 17.72 9.01
N SER A 113 10.43 18.88 9.03
CA SER A 113 10.56 19.74 7.84
C SER A 113 11.31 19.05 6.70
N HIS A 114 12.43 18.39 7.02
CA HIS A 114 13.20 17.63 6.03
C HIS A 114 12.44 16.41 5.50
N LEU A 115 11.74 15.68 6.37
CA LEU A 115 10.91 14.55 5.97
C LEU A 115 9.76 14.97 5.04
N ILE A 116 9.09 16.09 5.35
CA ILE A 116 8.05 16.66 4.49
C ILE A 116 8.64 17.02 3.13
N CYS A 117 9.74 17.78 3.08
CA CYS A 117 10.36 18.16 1.81
C CYS A 117 10.76 16.95 0.97
N ALA A 118 11.43 15.96 1.57
CA ALA A 118 11.82 14.73 0.87
C ALA A 118 10.60 13.93 0.37
N THR A 119 9.53 13.87 1.17
CA THR A 119 8.29 13.19 0.80
C THR A 119 7.59 13.91 -0.36
N LEU A 120 7.59 15.25 -0.39
CA LEU A 120 7.01 16.04 -1.47
C LEU A 120 7.77 15.87 -2.79
N VAL A 121 9.11 15.79 -2.74
CA VAL A 121 9.94 15.46 -3.91
C VAL A 121 9.60 14.08 -4.44
N PHE A 122 9.51 13.08 -3.56
CA PHE A 122 9.15 11.72 -3.94
C PHE A 122 7.71 11.62 -4.48
N ALA A 123 6.75 12.33 -3.86
CA ALA A 123 5.37 12.40 -4.31
C ALA A 123 5.28 12.94 -5.74
N GLU A 124 6.05 13.98 -6.06
CA GLU A 124 6.11 14.49 -7.44
C GLU A 124 6.66 13.45 -8.41
N GLN A 125 7.74 12.77 -8.06
CA GLN A 125 8.33 11.74 -8.94
C GLN A 125 7.32 10.63 -9.25
N VAL A 126 6.51 10.27 -8.26
CA VAL A 126 5.41 9.31 -8.43
C VAL A 126 4.31 9.87 -9.32
N MET A 127 3.82 11.09 -9.05
CA MET A 127 2.67 11.67 -9.75
C MET A 127 3.01 12.09 -11.19
N SER A 128 4.25 12.50 -11.46
CA SER A 128 4.78 12.82 -12.80
C SER A 128 5.32 11.60 -13.54
N GLU A 129 5.26 10.40 -12.94
CA GLU A 129 5.81 9.15 -13.46
C GLU A 129 7.31 9.19 -13.81
N THR A 130 8.07 10.08 -13.17
CA THR A 130 9.53 10.22 -13.34
C THR A 130 10.34 9.39 -12.35
N LEU A 131 9.68 8.76 -11.37
CA LEU A 131 10.32 7.82 -10.46
C LEU A 131 10.94 6.65 -11.25
N GLU A 132 12.21 6.33 -10.98
CA GLU A 132 12.83 5.16 -11.58
C GLU A 132 12.12 3.87 -11.16
N PRO A 133 11.81 2.96 -12.08
CA PRO A 133 11.11 1.72 -11.74
C PRO A 133 11.90 0.86 -10.77
N ASP A 134 11.20 0.28 -9.79
CA ASP A 134 11.81 -0.68 -8.90
C ASP A 134 12.22 -1.95 -9.64
N VAL A 135 13.39 -2.48 -9.24
CA VAL A 135 13.94 -3.71 -9.77
C VAL A 135 14.39 -4.59 -8.60
N PHE A 136 13.92 -5.83 -8.56
CA PHE A 136 14.37 -6.83 -7.60
C PHE A 136 15.08 -7.97 -8.31
N LYS A 137 16.36 -8.19 -7.98
CA LYS A 137 17.20 -9.23 -8.60
C LYS A 137 17.19 -9.20 -10.14
N GLY A 138 17.13 -8.01 -10.73
CA GLY A 138 17.08 -7.82 -12.18
C GLY A 138 15.68 -7.88 -12.80
N PHE A 139 14.62 -8.16 -12.02
CA PHE A 139 13.24 -8.17 -12.50
C PHE A 139 12.54 -6.85 -12.15
N PRO A 140 11.91 -6.15 -13.12
CA PRO A 140 11.10 -4.97 -12.84
C PRO A 140 9.87 -5.35 -12.00
N LEU A 141 9.46 -4.45 -11.10
CA LEU A 141 8.28 -4.63 -10.26
C LEU A 141 7.09 -3.79 -10.76
N ASP A 142 5.89 -4.19 -10.32
CA ASP A 142 4.66 -3.41 -10.51
C ASP A 142 4.75 -2.07 -9.77
N MET A 143 4.42 -0.98 -10.47
CA MET A 143 4.47 0.37 -9.90
C MET A 143 3.08 0.98 -9.67
N LEU A 144 1.99 0.28 -10.01
CA LEU A 144 0.62 0.82 -9.93
C LEU A 144 0.13 1.13 -8.50
N GLN A 145 0.86 0.67 -7.49
CA GLN A 145 0.57 0.96 -6.09
C GLN A 145 1.09 2.35 -5.66
N TYR A 146 2.14 2.86 -6.29
CA TYR A 146 2.77 4.13 -5.91
C TYR A 146 1.81 5.32 -5.99
N PRO A 147 1.03 5.53 -7.06
CA PRO A 147 0.05 6.60 -7.12
C PRO A 147 -1.06 6.54 -6.06
N ARG A 148 -1.19 5.44 -5.32
CA ARG A 148 -2.15 5.28 -4.23
C ARG A 148 -1.59 5.70 -2.86
N MET A 149 -0.31 6.09 -2.80
CA MET A 149 0.31 6.64 -1.59
C MET A 149 -0.10 8.08 -1.32
N PHE A 150 -0.49 8.83 -2.36
CA PHE A 150 -0.77 10.26 -2.29
C PHE A 150 -2.19 10.56 -2.74
N GLY A 151 -2.82 11.57 -2.12
CA GLY A 151 -4.18 11.98 -2.45
C GLY A 151 -5.23 10.89 -2.24
N CYS A 152 -4.92 9.88 -1.42
CA CYS A 152 -5.80 8.73 -1.18
C CYS A 152 -6.17 8.65 0.30
N THR A 153 -7.38 8.22 0.57
CA THR A 153 -7.84 7.90 1.93
C THR A 153 -8.80 6.71 1.92
N ARG A 154 -8.98 6.09 3.08
CA ARG A 154 -9.98 5.04 3.28
C ARG A 154 -11.24 5.67 3.90
N LEU A 155 -12.36 5.58 3.20
CA LEU A 155 -13.65 5.98 3.72
C LEU A 155 -14.36 4.79 4.39
N PRO A 156 -14.84 4.95 5.63
CA PRO A 156 -15.59 3.90 6.31
C PRO A 156 -16.96 3.71 5.65
N GLY A 157 -17.35 2.44 5.44
CA GLY A 157 -18.69 2.08 4.99
C GLY A 157 -19.31 1.02 5.90
N VAL A 158 -20.65 0.91 5.85
CA VAL A 158 -21.43 0.06 6.76
C VAL A 158 -20.98 -1.40 6.69
N ASN A 159 -20.87 -1.96 5.48
CA ASN A 159 -20.49 -3.36 5.28
C ASN A 159 -19.10 -3.52 4.65
N ARG A 160 -18.62 -2.49 3.97
CA ARG A 160 -17.36 -2.48 3.22
C ARG A 160 -16.84 -1.06 3.16
N ASP A 161 -15.56 -0.88 3.47
CA ASP A 161 -14.89 0.42 3.29
C ASP A 161 -14.53 0.63 1.84
N SER A 162 -14.16 1.86 1.48
CA SER A 162 -13.70 2.17 0.13
C SER A 162 -12.39 2.94 0.20
N MET A 163 -11.47 2.61 -0.71
CA MET A 163 -10.29 3.44 -0.93
C MET A 163 -10.66 4.49 -1.97
N VAL A 164 -10.54 5.76 -1.60
CA VAL A 164 -10.90 6.89 -2.45
C VAL A 164 -9.64 7.67 -2.76
N LYS A 165 -9.39 7.86 -4.05
CA LYS A 165 -8.38 8.78 -4.55
C LYS A 165 -9.05 10.09 -4.93
N TRP A 166 -8.35 11.20 -4.73
CA TRP A 166 -8.79 12.50 -5.22
C TRP A 166 -8.87 12.49 -6.77
N GLU A 167 -10.02 12.90 -7.29
CA GLU A 167 -10.33 12.95 -8.73
C GLU A 167 -10.59 14.37 -9.25
N GLY A 168 -10.34 15.41 -8.44
CA GLY A 168 -10.53 16.79 -8.87
C GLY A 168 -9.50 17.22 -9.92
N ASP A 169 -9.86 18.27 -10.68
CA ASP A 169 -9.07 18.79 -11.81
C ASP A 169 -7.66 19.23 -11.41
N GLU A 170 -7.48 19.71 -10.18
CA GLU A 170 -6.18 20.08 -9.63
C GLU A 170 -5.60 18.95 -8.78
N ALA A 171 -4.32 18.65 -8.98
CA ALA A 171 -3.59 17.71 -8.11
C ALA A 171 -3.59 18.21 -6.65
N PRO A 172 -3.74 17.32 -5.65
CA PRO A 172 -3.69 17.73 -4.24
C PRO A 172 -2.37 18.42 -3.92
N ASN A 173 -2.44 19.66 -3.48
CA ASN A 173 -1.30 20.54 -3.28
C ASN A 173 -1.04 20.88 -1.81
N HIS A 174 -1.51 20.05 -0.87
CA HIS A 174 -1.42 20.32 0.56
C HIS A 174 -1.13 19.07 1.37
N ILE A 175 -0.65 19.28 2.60
CA ILE A 175 -0.59 18.24 3.62
C ILE A 175 -1.53 18.58 4.78
N ILE A 176 -1.82 17.56 5.57
CA ILE A 176 -2.51 17.71 6.85
C ILE A 176 -1.49 17.50 7.97
N VAL A 177 -1.29 18.52 8.81
CA VAL A 177 -0.47 18.44 10.02
C VAL A 177 -1.39 18.26 11.22
N VAL A 178 -1.12 17.26 12.05
CA VAL A 178 -1.88 17.01 13.28
C VAL A 178 -1.03 17.39 14.48
N GLN A 179 -1.52 18.32 15.31
CA GLN A 179 -0.83 18.80 16.51
C GLN A 179 -1.86 18.98 17.62
N GLY A 180 -1.65 18.31 18.77
CA GLY A 180 -2.54 18.42 19.93
C GLY A 180 -4.02 18.07 19.64
N GLY A 181 -4.27 17.13 18.72
CA GLY A 181 -5.63 16.77 18.29
C GLY A 181 -6.26 17.74 17.27
N LYS A 182 -5.55 18.79 16.86
CA LYS A 182 -5.99 19.76 15.86
C LYS A 182 -5.40 19.43 14.49
N PHE A 183 -6.19 19.67 13.45
CA PHE A 183 -5.82 19.41 12.07
C PHE A 183 -5.55 20.74 11.36
N TRP A 184 -4.38 20.86 10.74
CA TRP A 184 -3.94 22.05 10.05
C TRP A 184 -3.71 21.71 8.57
N LYS A 185 -4.38 22.43 7.68
CA LYS A 185 -4.11 22.37 6.24
C LYS A 185 -2.92 23.27 5.93
N VAL A 186 -1.87 22.69 5.34
CA VAL A 186 -0.69 23.44 4.89
C VAL A 186 -0.61 23.31 3.37
N ASP A 187 -0.98 24.39 2.69
CA ASP A 187 -0.98 24.51 1.24
C ASP A 187 0.41 24.84 0.70
N PHE A 188 0.85 24.11 -0.32
CA PHE A 188 2.09 24.32 -1.05
C PHE A 188 1.87 24.89 -2.45
N GLY A 189 0.62 25.00 -2.91
CA GLY A 189 0.30 25.51 -4.24
C GLY A 189 1.07 24.76 -5.34
N ASN A 190 1.70 25.50 -6.25
CA ASN A 190 2.50 24.92 -7.35
C ASN A 190 3.94 24.54 -6.93
N GLU A 191 4.24 24.48 -5.62
CA GLU A 191 5.56 24.09 -5.11
C GLU A 191 5.66 22.58 -4.85
N ILE A 192 4.55 21.82 -4.84
CA ILE A 192 4.63 20.35 -4.86
C ILE A 192 5.30 19.96 -6.19
N GLY A 193 6.48 19.34 -6.08
CA GLY A 193 7.32 18.96 -7.21
C GLY A 193 8.44 19.92 -7.61
N LYS A 194 8.57 21.03 -6.89
CA LYS A 194 9.78 21.86 -6.93
C LYS A 194 10.57 21.65 -5.65
N GLU A 195 11.78 22.19 -5.61
CA GLU A 195 12.58 22.20 -4.39
C GLU A 195 11.85 23.04 -3.32
N VAL A 196 11.07 22.37 -2.47
CA VAL A 196 10.33 23.00 -1.39
C VAL A 196 11.34 23.50 -0.37
N ASN A 197 11.27 24.80 -0.09
CA ASN A 197 12.22 25.42 0.82
C ASN A 197 12.00 24.94 2.25
N VAL A 198 12.96 24.16 2.77
CA VAL A 198 12.91 23.59 4.12
C VAL A 198 12.76 24.64 5.22
N VAL A 199 13.32 25.84 5.05
CA VAL A 199 13.21 26.96 6.01
C VAL A 199 11.77 27.45 6.09
N LYS A 200 11.07 27.54 4.95
CA LYS A 200 9.65 27.93 4.88
C LYS A 200 8.76 26.88 5.55
N VAL A 201 9.03 25.60 5.32
CA VAL A 201 8.32 24.50 5.98
C VAL A 201 8.53 24.57 7.49
N LYS A 202 9.79 24.74 7.93
CA LYS A 202 10.14 24.87 9.35
C LYS A 202 9.38 26.01 10.03
N ALA A 203 9.43 27.22 9.45
CA ALA A 203 8.72 28.38 9.99
C ALA A 203 7.19 28.16 10.08
N THR A 204 6.63 27.44 9.11
CA THR A 204 5.21 27.07 9.10
C THR A 204 4.88 26.11 10.26
N LEU A 205 5.70 25.08 10.48
CA LEU A 205 5.53 24.14 11.59
C LEU A 205 5.71 24.81 12.96
N GLU A 206 6.68 25.71 13.11
CA GLU A 206 6.87 26.50 14.33
C GLU A 206 5.64 27.35 14.64
N THR A 207 5.05 27.98 13.62
CA THR A 207 3.81 28.74 13.74
C THR A 207 2.64 27.86 14.20
N ILE A 208 2.50 26.67 13.63
CA ILE A 208 1.46 25.69 14.03
C ILE A 208 1.64 25.29 15.49
N ILE A 209 2.88 24.98 15.91
CA ILE A 209 3.20 24.61 17.29
C ILE A 209 2.88 25.76 18.26
N ALA A 210 3.23 27.00 17.89
CA ALA A 210 2.96 28.17 18.72
C ALA A 210 1.44 28.38 18.91
N LYS A 211 0.67 28.33 17.82
CA LYS A 211 -0.80 28.46 17.86
C LYS A 211 -1.49 27.37 18.67
N GLY A 212 -0.96 26.15 18.61
CA GLY A 212 -1.51 25.01 19.35
C GLY A 212 -1.30 25.06 20.86
N LYS A 213 -0.36 25.89 21.36
CA LYS A 213 -0.10 26.07 22.79
C LYS A 213 -0.98 27.14 23.45
N THR A 214 -1.53 28.06 22.67
CA THR A 214 -2.27 29.24 23.15
C THR A 214 -3.78 29.04 23.25
N SER A 215 -4.25 27.79 23.17
CA SER A 215 -5.65 27.42 22.93
C SER A 215 -5.99 26.09 23.56
#